data_AF-A0A0W1DFP1-F1
#
_entry.id   AF-A0A0W1DFP1-F1
#
_cell.length_a   1.000
_cell.length_b   1.000
_cell.length_c   1.000
_cell.angle_alpha   90.00
_cell.angle_beta   90.00
_cell.angle_gamma   90.00
#
_symmetry.space_group_name_H-M   'P 1'
#
loop_
_entity.id
_entity.type
_entity.pdbx_description
1 polymer ?
#
loop_
_entity_poly.entity_id
_entity_poly.type
_entity_poly.pdbx_seq_one_letter_code
_entity_poly.pdbx_strand_id
1 'polypeptide(L)'
;MARVGHLIRRKQREIERITRILRGLFDPSQIQAPEPGRIKRIILIGPYARRSWYEDSRTIEFSDYEFWVVINHPLYTDERCWRRARATIDRELGNRCAVDIEVYSKSDIRTAKAERDTFILDRIEGGIALYRASRDASLPMGERRGDRL
;
A
#
# COMPACT_ATOMS: atom_id res chain seq x y z
N MET A 1 5.16 5.90 11.24
CA MET A 1 4.07 5.33 10.43
C MET A 1 2.74 5.87 10.95
N ALA A 2 1.85 6.34 10.06
CA ALA A 2 0.49 6.69 10.48
C ALA A 2 -0.18 5.39 10.97
N ARG A 3 -0.64 5.39 12.22
CA ARG A 3 -1.19 4.20 12.87
C ARG A 3 -2.68 4.13 12.58
N VAL A 4 -3.17 2.98 12.14
CA VAL A 4 -4.60 2.60 12.13
C VAL A 4 -5.11 2.37 13.56
N GLY A 5 -4.76 3.29 14.47
CA GLY A 5 -4.94 3.16 15.91
C GLY A 5 -6.39 3.12 16.36
N HIS A 6 -7.31 3.54 15.48
CA HIS A 6 -8.75 3.43 15.69
C HIS A 6 -9.30 2.02 15.53
N LEU A 7 -8.54 1.10 14.93
CA LEU A 7 -8.94 -0.29 14.78
C LEU A 7 -8.56 -1.11 16.01
N ILE A 8 -9.23 -2.23 16.25
CA ILE A 8 -8.81 -3.19 17.28
C ILE A 8 -7.44 -3.79 16.96
N ARG A 9 -6.71 -4.26 17.99
CA ARG A 9 -5.33 -4.75 17.85
C ARG A 9 -5.14 -5.86 16.83
N ARG A 10 -6.12 -6.75 16.67
CA ARG A 10 -6.07 -7.82 15.66
C ARG A 10 -5.96 -7.24 14.25
N LYS A 11 -6.88 -6.35 13.88
CA LYS A 11 -6.92 -5.71 12.57
C LYS A 11 -5.70 -4.84 12.29
N GLN A 12 -5.20 -4.13 13.31
CA GLN A 12 -3.94 -3.39 13.20
C GLN A 12 -2.77 -4.30 12.76
N ARG A 13 -2.64 -5.49 13.38
CA ARG A 13 -1.59 -6.46 13.05
C ARG A 13 -1.77 -7.07 11.66
N GLU A 14 -3.01 -7.37 11.26
CA GLU A 14 -3.33 -7.88 9.91
C GLU A 14 -2.91 -6.87 8.85
N ILE A 15 -3.32 -5.59 8.99
CA ILE A 15 -2.96 -4.52 8.05
C ILE A 15 -1.44 -4.30 7.99
N GLU A 16 -0.77 -4.33 9.15
CA GLU A 16 0.68 -4.21 9.20
C GLU A 16 1.37 -5.39 8.50
N ARG A 17 0.86 -6.61 8.70
CA ARG A 17 1.39 -7.81 8.04
C ARG A 17 1.23 -7.74 6.53
N ILE A 18 0.05 -7.36 6.04
CA ILE A 18 -0.21 -7.18 4.60
C ILE A 18 0.74 -6.14 4.02
N THR A 19 0.89 -4.99 4.68
CA THR A 19 1.82 -3.92 4.25
C THR A 19 3.25 -4.42 4.16
N ARG A 20 3.71 -5.22 5.14
CA ARG A 20 5.06 -5.81 5.13
C ARG A 20 5.23 -6.81 3.98
N ILE A 21 4.22 -7.65 3.71
CA ILE A 21 4.24 -8.61 2.60
C ILE A 21 4.32 -7.89 1.25
N LEU A 22 3.45 -6.88 1.03
CA LEU A 22 3.45 -6.08 -0.21
C LEU A 22 4.81 -5.45 -0.48
N ARG A 23 5.47 -4.92 0.57
CA ARG A 23 6.81 -4.33 0.44
C ARG A 23 7.91 -5.35 0.20
N GLY A 24 7.87 -6.46 0.93
CA GLY A 24 8.94 -7.45 0.93
C GLY A 24 8.92 -8.38 -0.26
N LEU A 25 7.74 -8.60 -0.86
CA LEU A 25 7.54 -9.57 -1.94
C LEU A 25 7.14 -8.93 -3.28
N PHE A 26 7.18 -7.60 -3.38
CA PHE A 26 7.14 -6.92 -4.66
C PHE A 26 8.37 -7.29 -5.49
N ASP A 27 8.15 -7.91 -6.64
CA ASP A 27 9.21 -8.43 -7.50
C ASP A 27 9.21 -7.74 -8.88
N PRO A 28 9.90 -6.59 -9.03
CA PRO A 28 9.99 -5.90 -10.30
C PRO A 28 10.88 -6.63 -11.33
N SER A 29 11.66 -7.63 -10.93
CA SER A 29 12.59 -8.33 -11.84
C SER A 29 11.87 -9.13 -12.94
N GLN A 30 10.57 -9.39 -12.74
CA GLN A 30 9.70 -10.08 -13.70
C GLN A 30 9.42 -9.28 -14.97
N ILE A 31 9.70 -7.96 -14.96
CA ILE A 31 9.35 -7.04 -16.04
C ILE A 31 10.57 -6.19 -16.42
N GLN A 32 10.85 -6.09 -17.72
CA GLN A 32 11.87 -5.20 -18.24
C GLN A 32 11.27 -3.78 -18.39
N ALA A 33 11.81 -2.82 -17.64
CA ALA A 33 11.34 -1.45 -17.62
C ALA A 33 12.54 -0.47 -17.60
N PRO A 34 12.34 0.80 -18.02
CA PRO A 34 13.44 1.77 -18.15
C PRO A 34 14.04 2.24 -16.82
N GLU A 35 13.38 1.98 -15.69
CA GLU A 35 13.86 2.32 -14.36
C GLU A 35 13.51 1.21 -13.35
N PRO A 36 14.32 0.98 -12.29
CA PRO A 36 14.01 0.00 -11.26
C PRO A 36 12.65 0.23 -10.58
N GLY A 37 11.90 -0.84 -10.36
CA GLY A 37 10.59 -0.78 -9.71
C GLY A 37 10.69 -0.32 -8.26
N ARG A 38 9.85 0.65 -7.89
CA ARG A 38 9.80 1.22 -6.54
C ARG A 38 8.36 1.50 -6.14
N ILE A 39 7.94 0.86 -5.05
CA ILE A 39 6.72 1.27 -4.33
C ILE A 39 6.93 2.69 -3.80
N LYS A 40 6.01 3.59 -4.12
CA LYS A 40 6.00 4.98 -3.66
C LYS A 40 5.06 5.17 -2.48
N ARG A 41 3.90 4.53 -2.51
CA ARG A 41 2.91 4.57 -1.42
C ARG A 41 2.19 3.24 -1.29
N ILE A 42 1.78 2.92 -0.07
CA ILE A 42 0.75 1.92 0.22
C ILE A 42 -0.29 2.65 1.08
N ILE A 43 -1.55 2.56 0.68
CA ILE A 43 -2.65 3.30 1.29
C ILE A 43 -3.75 2.29 1.63
N LEU A 44 -4.23 2.33 2.87
CA LEU A 44 -5.47 1.66 3.25
C LEU A 44 -6.64 2.52 2.76
N ILE A 45 -7.55 1.91 2.02
CA ILE A 45 -8.75 2.55 1.47
C ILE A 45 -9.99 1.98 2.19
N GLY A 46 -11.15 2.52 1.83
CA GLY A 46 -12.41 1.91 2.13
C GLY A 46 -12.82 1.99 3.61
N PRO A 47 -13.71 1.09 4.04
CA PRO A 47 -14.35 1.17 5.35
C PRO A 47 -13.37 1.14 6.54
N TYR A 48 -12.26 0.41 6.41
CA TYR A 48 -11.24 0.33 7.46
C TYR A 48 -10.44 1.61 7.63
N ALA A 49 -10.27 2.40 6.56
CA ALA A 49 -9.68 3.73 6.66
C ALA A 49 -10.66 4.74 7.28
N ARG A 50 -11.96 4.61 6.98
CA ARG A 50 -13.00 5.61 7.30
C ARG A 50 -13.85 5.29 8.54
N ARG A 51 -13.48 4.29 9.34
CA ARG A 51 -14.21 3.86 10.56
C ARG A 51 -15.65 3.37 10.30
N SER A 52 -15.95 2.98 9.07
CA SER A 52 -17.25 2.47 8.65
C SER A 52 -17.22 0.97 8.30
N TRP A 53 -16.15 0.28 8.70
CA TRP A 53 -16.02 -1.17 8.49
C TRP A 53 -17.01 -1.95 9.35
N TYR A 54 -17.40 -3.11 8.84
CA TYR A 54 -18.22 -4.06 9.58
C TYR A 54 -17.61 -5.46 9.52
N GLU A 55 -17.90 -6.25 10.54
CA GLU A 55 -17.58 -7.67 10.62
C GLU A 55 -18.69 -8.32 11.44
N ASP A 56 -19.49 -9.17 10.82
CA ASP A 56 -20.56 -9.87 11.50
C ASP A 56 -20.02 -11.18 12.10
N SER A 57 -20.07 -11.29 13.42
CA SER A 57 -19.65 -12.50 14.15
C SER A 57 -20.50 -13.75 13.89
N ARG A 58 -21.68 -13.60 13.28
CA ARG A 58 -22.65 -14.67 13.02
C ARG A 58 -22.67 -15.12 11.56
N THR A 59 -22.07 -14.36 10.65
CA THR A 59 -22.02 -14.68 9.22
C THR A 59 -20.57 -14.66 8.72
N ILE A 60 -20.36 -14.94 7.44
CA ILE A 60 -19.07 -14.77 6.76
C ILE A 60 -18.97 -13.41 6.08
N GLU A 61 -19.87 -12.48 6.37
CA GLU A 61 -19.87 -11.15 5.77
C GLU A 61 -19.01 -10.18 6.58
N PHE A 62 -17.99 -9.66 5.93
CA PHE A 62 -17.12 -8.63 6.47
C PHE A 62 -16.65 -7.73 5.34
N SER A 63 -16.30 -6.48 5.68
CA SER A 63 -15.62 -5.61 4.72
C SER A 63 -14.24 -6.17 4.37
N ASP A 64 -13.83 -5.99 3.12
CA ASP A 64 -12.49 -6.33 2.65
C ASP A 64 -11.47 -5.29 3.12
N TYR A 65 -10.23 -5.73 3.37
CA TYR A 65 -9.13 -4.78 3.49
C TYR A 65 -8.69 -4.31 2.09
N GLU A 66 -9.08 -3.11 1.70
CA GLU A 66 -8.69 -2.50 0.44
C GLU A 66 -7.33 -1.79 0.53
N PHE A 67 -6.36 -2.23 -0.28
CA PHE A 67 -5.03 -1.65 -0.37
C PHE A 67 -4.78 -1.07 -1.75
N TRP A 68 -4.47 0.23 -1.80
CA TRP A 68 -3.96 0.87 -3.00
C TRP A 68 -2.45 1.03 -2.93
N VAL A 69 -1.76 0.48 -3.92
CA VAL A 69 -0.31 0.56 -4.04
C VAL A 69 0.05 1.50 -5.18
N VAL A 70 0.81 2.56 -4.89
CA VAL A 70 1.29 3.48 -5.92
C VAL A 70 2.76 3.18 -6.23
N ILE A 71 3.08 2.88 -7.48
CA ILE A 71 4.42 2.58 -7.98
C ILE A 71 4.96 3.70 -8.89
N ASN A 72 6.26 3.64 -9.23
CA ASN A 72 6.88 4.64 -10.09
C ASN A 72 6.52 4.55 -11.56
N HIS A 73 6.35 3.35 -12.10
CA HIS A 73 6.25 3.13 -13.55
C HIS A 73 5.11 2.17 -13.89
N PRO A 74 4.26 2.45 -14.90
CA PRO A 74 3.06 1.64 -15.21
C PRO A 74 3.36 0.17 -15.50
N LEU A 75 4.51 -0.17 -16.08
CA LEU A 75 4.88 -1.56 -16.33
C LEU A 75 4.89 -2.46 -15.07
N TYR A 76 5.09 -1.91 -13.86
CA TYR A 76 5.04 -2.72 -12.64
C TYR A 76 3.63 -2.89 -12.03
N THR A 77 2.57 -2.43 -12.72
CA THR A 77 1.19 -2.83 -12.37
C THR A 77 0.89 -4.26 -12.82
N ASP A 78 1.75 -4.86 -13.66
CA ASP A 78 1.62 -6.24 -14.11
C ASP A 78 1.57 -7.20 -12.91
N GLU A 79 0.57 -8.08 -12.92
CA GLU A 79 0.30 -9.04 -11.85
C GLU A 79 1.49 -9.98 -11.57
N ARG A 80 2.38 -10.21 -12.53
CA ARG A 80 3.64 -10.96 -12.32
C ARG A 80 4.48 -10.36 -11.19
N CYS A 81 4.49 -9.04 -11.03
CA CYS A 81 5.25 -8.36 -9.98
C CYS A 81 4.66 -8.58 -8.57
N TRP A 82 3.38 -8.96 -8.49
CA TRP A 82 2.59 -9.00 -7.26
C TRP A 82 2.14 -10.41 -6.87
N ARG A 83 2.21 -11.37 -7.81
CA ARG A 83 1.76 -12.76 -7.63
C ARG A 83 2.28 -13.39 -6.33
N ARG A 84 3.56 -13.22 -6.04
CA ARG A 84 4.18 -13.78 -4.82
C ARG A 84 3.66 -13.11 -3.54
N ALA A 85 3.42 -11.80 -3.57
CA ALA A 85 2.82 -11.06 -2.47
C ALA A 85 1.37 -11.50 -2.24
N ARG A 86 0.55 -11.53 -3.30
CA ARG A 86 -0.85 -11.97 -3.23
C ARG A 86 -0.99 -13.40 -2.71
N ALA A 87 -0.23 -14.34 -3.28
CA ALA A 87 -0.24 -15.73 -2.83
C ALA A 87 0.19 -15.90 -1.36
N THR A 88 1.13 -15.07 -0.88
CA THR A 88 1.53 -15.08 0.52
C THR A 88 0.46 -14.50 1.44
N ILE A 89 -0.23 -13.43 1.01
CA ILE A 89 -1.36 -12.86 1.74
C ILE A 89 -2.49 -13.87 1.84
N ASP A 90 -2.90 -14.48 0.72
CA ASP A 90 -3.94 -15.50 0.68
C ASP A 90 -3.64 -16.67 1.62
N ARG A 91 -2.44 -17.25 1.50
CA ARG A 91 -2.00 -18.36 2.36
C ARG A 91 -1.98 -18.00 3.85
N GLU A 92 -1.55 -16.79 4.20
CA GLU A 92 -1.40 -16.41 5.61
C GLU A 92 -2.68 -15.85 6.23
N LEU A 93 -3.52 -15.18 5.45
CA LEU A 93 -4.61 -14.33 5.93
C LEU A 93 -5.97 -14.65 5.31
N GLY A 94 -6.06 -15.45 4.25
CA GLY A 94 -7.31 -15.74 3.53
C GLY A 94 -8.41 -16.35 4.41
N ASN A 95 -8.03 -17.12 5.44
CA ASN A 95 -9.00 -17.67 6.42
C ASN A 95 -9.43 -16.66 7.51
N ARG A 96 -8.87 -15.44 7.51
CA ARG A 96 -9.05 -14.43 8.57
C ARG A 96 -9.66 -13.13 8.05
N CYS A 97 -9.36 -12.76 6.82
CA CYS A 97 -9.87 -11.56 6.16
C CYS A 97 -9.71 -11.66 4.65
N ALA A 98 -10.63 -11.04 3.92
CA ALA A 98 -10.43 -10.75 2.51
C ALA A 98 -9.58 -9.49 2.35
N VAL A 99 -8.79 -9.49 1.28
CA VAL A 99 -7.84 -8.43 0.97
C VAL A 99 -7.95 -8.12 -0.52
N ASP A 100 -8.32 -6.89 -0.83
CA ASP A 100 -8.30 -6.39 -2.19
C ASP A 100 -7.07 -5.50 -2.39
N ILE A 101 -6.40 -5.65 -3.53
CA ILE A 101 -5.17 -4.90 -3.85
C ILE A 101 -5.28 -4.38 -5.26
N GLU A 102 -5.29 -3.05 -5.38
CA GLU A 102 -5.21 -2.32 -6.64
C GLU A 102 -3.87 -1.61 -6.74
N VAL A 103 -3.26 -1.66 -7.92
CA VAL A 103 -1.92 -1.12 -8.17
C VAL A 103 -2.02 -0.01 -9.21
N TYR A 104 -1.62 1.19 -8.82
CA TYR A 104 -1.60 2.38 -9.67
C TYR A 104 -0.17 2.85 -9.89
N SER A 105 0.10 3.37 -11.07
CA SER A 105 1.34 4.08 -11.37
C SER A 105 1.26 5.55 -10.99
N LYS A 106 2.43 6.19 -10.85
CA LYS A 106 2.51 7.65 -10.71
C LYS A 106 1.82 8.39 -11.87
N SER A 107 1.84 7.82 -13.08
CA SER A 107 1.13 8.37 -14.25
C SER A 107 -0.37 8.35 -14.03
N ASP A 108 -0.94 7.23 -13.55
CA ASP A 108 -2.38 7.10 -13.32
C ASP A 108 -2.87 8.15 -12.32
N ILE A 109 -2.09 8.37 -11.24
CA ILE A 109 -2.39 9.42 -10.25
C ILE A 109 -2.27 10.83 -10.85
N ARG A 110 -1.39 11.06 -11.84
CA ARG A 110 -1.32 12.36 -12.54
C ARG A 110 -2.52 12.54 -13.47
N THR A 111 -2.91 11.51 -14.20
CA THR A 111 -4.08 11.50 -15.08
C THR A 111 -5.35 11.80 -14.28
N ALA A 112 -5.58 11.07 -13.18
CA ALA A 112 -6.71 11.31 -12.28
C ALA A 112 -6.79 12.76 -11.79
N LYS A 113 -5.64 13.39 -11.51
CA LYS A 113 -5.59 14.81 -11.14
C LYS A 113 -5.94 15.74 -12.30
N ALA A 114 -5.40 15.47 -13.49
CA ALA A 114 -5.65 16.28 -14.68
C ALA A 114 -7.13 16.24 -15.07
N GLU A 115 -7.74 15.07 -14.96
CA GLU A 115 -9.14 14.80 -15.33
C GLU A 115 -10.13 15.11 -14.20
N ARG A 116 -9.64 15.47 -13.00
CA ARG A 116 -10.46 15.67 -11.79
C ARG A 116 -11.31 14.44 -11.45
N ASP A 117 -10.73 13.25 -11.61
CA ASP A 117 -11.38 11.98 -11.29
C ASP A 117 -11.58 11.85 -9.76
N THR A 118 -12.79 12.14 -9.32
CA THR A 118 -13.18 12.08 -7.90
C THR A 118 -13.18 10.65 -7.35
N PHE A 119 -13.33 9.62 -8.20
CA PHE A 119 -13.30 8.23 -7.72
C PHE A 119 -11.94 7.91 -7.11
N ILE A 120 -10.85 8.29 -7.79
CA ILE A 120 -9.47 8.06 -7.34
C ILE A 120 -9.06 9.08 -6.28
N LEU A 121 -9.34 10.37 -6.51
CA LEU A 121 -8.85 11.44 -5.65
C LEU A 121 -9.46 11.38 -4.25
N ASP A 122 -10.79 11.22 -4.14
CA ASP A 122 -11.48 11.20 -2.86
C ASP A 122 -11.12 9.94 -2.05
N ARG A 123 -10.86 8.81 -2.72
CA ARG A 123 -10.39 7.58 -2.06
C ARG A 123 -8.99 7.76 -1.48
N ILE A 124 -8.07 8.33 -2.25
CA ILE A 124 -6.71 8.61 -1.78
C ILE A 124 -6.72 9.62 -0.63
N GLU A 125 -7.57 10.65 -0.69
CA GLU A 125 -7.71 11.65 0.35
C GLU A 125 -8.32 11.06 1.64
N GLY A 126 -9.37 10.27 1.52
CA GLY A 126 -10.00 9.57 2.64
C GLY A 126 -9.23 8.33 3.13
N GLY A 127 -8.10 8.00 2.51
CA GLY A 127 -7.29 6.82 2.81
C GLY A 127 -6.21 7.08 3.87
N ILE A 128 -5.71 6.01 4.49
CA ILE A 128 -4.61 6.08 5.48
C ILE A 128 -3.31 5.62 4.82
N ALA A 129 -2.33 6.52 4.71
CA ALA A 129 -1.03 6.16 4.15
C ALA A 129 -0.21 5.28 5.14
N LEU A 130 -0.08 3.99 4.81
CA LEU A 130 0.65 3.00 5.59
C LEU A 130 2.16 3.02 5.30
N TYR A 131 2.52 3.35 4.06
CA TYR A 131 3.92 3.50 3.63
C TYR A 131 4.08 4.69 2.68
N ARG A 132 5.19 5.42 2.80
CA ARG A 132 5.61 6.47 1.86
C ARG A 132 7.14 6.45 1.70
N ALA A 133 7.62 6.24 0.48
CA ALA A 133 9.06 6.12 0.21
C ALA A 133 9.91 7.34 0.64
N SER A 134 9.33 8.55 0.66
CA SER A 134 10.04 9.75 1.14
C SER A 134 10.10 9.90 2.66
N ARG A 135 9.27 9.16 3.42
CA ARG A 135 9.29 9.14 4.89
C ARG A 135 10.12 8.00 5.47
N ASP A 136 10.35 6.95 4.67
CA ASP A 136 11.17 5.77 5.04
C ASP A 136 12.61 5.86 4.51
N ALA A 137 12.94 6.88 3.73
CA ALA A 137 14.33 7.26 3.50
C ALA A 137 14.86 7.80 4.82
N SER A 138 15.58 6.96 5.57
CA SER A 138 16.43 7.42 6.68
C SER A 138 17.15 8.69 6.23
N LEU A 139 17.07 9.73 7.05
CA LEU A 139 17.76 11.00 6.85
C LEU A 139 19.18 10.71 6.32
N PRO A 140 19.67 11.37 5.26
CA PRO A 140 21.07 11.28 4.94
C PRO A 140 21.82 11.71 6.20
N MET A 141 22.59 10.79 6.77
CA MET A 141 23.48 11.09 7.89
C MET A 141 24.36 12.23 7.39
N GLY A 142 24.15 13.43 7.95
CA GLY A 142 24.82 14.64 7.49
C GLY A 142 26.31 14.37 7.39
N GLU A 143 26.87 14.69 6.23
CA GLU A 143 28.31 14.77 6.02
C GLU A 143 28.90 15.53 7.20
N ARG A 144 29.70 14.86 8.03
CA ARG A 144 30.66 15.54 8.88
C ARG A 144 31.69 16.14 7.94
N ARG A 145 31.37 17.31 7.42
CA ARG A 145 32.34 18.20 6.82
C ARG A 145 33.30 18.58 7.95
N GLY A 146 34.51 18.06 7.86
CA GLY A 146 35.59 18.52 8.71
C GLY A 146 35.79 20.00 8.46
N ASP A 147 35.75 20.79 9.53
CA ASP A 147 36.49 22.04 9.55
C ASP A 147 37.69 21.82 10.45
N ARG A 148 38.85 21.86 9.78
CA ARG A 148 40.09 22.33 10.37
C ARG A 148 39.82 23.72 10.93
N LEU A 149 40.23 23.97 12.17
CA LEU A 149 41.20 25.00 12.56
C LEU A 149 41.67 24.68 13.98
#